data_AF-A0A3B4V6F8-F1
#
_entry.id   AF-A0A3B4V6F8-F1
#
_cell.length_a   1.000
_cell.length_b   1.000
_cell.length_c   1.000
_cell.angle_alpha   90.00
_cell.angle_beta   90.00
_cell.angle_gamma   90.00
#
_symmetry.space_group_name_H-M   'P 1'
#
loop_
_entity.id
_entity.type
_entity.pdbx_description
1 polymer ?
#
loop_
_entity_poly.entity_id
_entity_poly.type
_entity_poly.pdbx_seq_one_letter_code
_entity_poly.pdbx_strand_id
1 'polypeptide(L)' 'MIHLNLVSGFNVEYAGGPFALFFLAEYANILLINTLSATLFLGASHIPTFPELTAINLITKAALLSILFL' A
#
# COMPACT_ATOMS: atom_id res chain seq x y z
N MET A 1 -19.45 15.89 0.76
CA MET A 1 -20.71 15.55 0.04
C MET A 1 -20.51 14.51 -1.07
N ILE A 2 -19.33 14.42 -1.69
CA ILE A 2 -19.03 13.42 -2.75
C ILE A 2 -18.69 12.03 -2.17
N HIS A 3 -17.99 11.96 -1.03
CA HIS A 3 -17.63 10.68 -0.38
C HIS A 3 -18.83 9.85 0.10
N LEU A 4 -19.91 10.48 0.58
CA LEU A 4 -21.10 9.74 1.01
C LEU A 4 -21.87 9.13 -0.17
N ASN A 5 -21.83 9.76 -1.34
CA ASN A 5 -22.60 9.31 -2.51
C ASN A 5 -21.94 8.09 -3.18
N LEU A 6 -20.61 8.04 -3.25
CA LEU A 6 -19.87 6.85 -3.68
C LEU A 6 -19.99 5.68 -2.69
N VAL A 7 -19.92 5.94 -1.38
CA VAL A 7 -20.05 4.89 -0.35
C VAL A 7 -21.50 4.38 -0.24
N SER A 8 -22.51 5.21 -0.51
CA SER A 8 -23.92 4.80 -0.53
C SER A 8 -24.34 4.13 -1.84
N GLY A 9 -23.76 4.50 -3.00
CA GLY A 9 -24.09 3.93 -4.30
C GLY A 9 -23.54 2.52 -4.51
N PHE A 10 -22.28 2.28 -4.10
CA PHE A 10 -21.65 0.97 -4.25
C PHE A 10 -22.22 -0.12 -3.34
N ASN A 11 -22.84 0.26 -2.21
CA ASN A 11 -23.39 -0.69 -1.24
C ASN A 11 -24.73 -1.31 -1.70
N VAL A 12 -25.39 -0.72 -2.71
CA VAL A 12 -26.67 -1.20 -3.28
C VAL A 12 -26.46 -2.03 -4.55
N GLU A 13 -25.39 -1.77 -5.32
CA GLU A 13 -25.17 -2.40 -6.63
C GLU A 13 -24.12 -3.52 -6.60
N TYR A 14 -23.25 -3.56 -5.58
CA TYR A 14 -22.26 -4.62 -5.40
C TYR A 14 -22.51 -5.42 -4.13
N ALA A 15 -22.97 -6.66 -4.30
CA ALA A 15 -23.05 -7.63 -3.20
C ALA A 15 -21.67 -7.85 -2.58
N GLY A 16 -21.36 -7.18 -1.45
CA GLY A 16 -20.28 -7.42 -0.47
C GLY A 16 -18.84 -7.64 -0.97
N GLY A 17 -18.60 -8.63 -1.83
CA GLY A 17 -17.30 -9.07 -2.33
C GLY A 17 -16.56 -8.02 -3.17
N PRO A 18 -17.16 -7.46 -4.25
CA PRO A 18 -16.42 -6.51 -5.09
C PRO A 18 -16.22 -5.14 -4.42
N PHE A 19 -17.08 -4.77 -3.46
CA PHE A 19 -16.87 -3.59 -2.61
C PHE A 19 -15.63 -3.75 -1.72
N ALA A 20 -15.42 -4.94 -1.15
CA ALA A 20 -14.20 -5.25 -0.40
C ALA A 20 -12.94 -5.19 -1.30
N LEU A 21 -13.05 -5.59 -2.57
CA LEU A 21 -11.94 -5.50 -3.53
C LEU A 21 -11.56 -4.06 -3.86
N PHE A 22 -12.53 -3.13 -3.92
CA PHE A 22 -12.23 -1.71 -4.12
C PHE A 22 -11.45 -1.11 -2.94
N PHE A 23 -11.87 -1.37 -1.70
CA PHE A 23 -11.09 -0.95 -0.52
C PHE A 23 -9.71 -1.57 -0.50
N LEU A 24 -9.61 -2.89 -0.74
CA LEU A 24 -8.34 -3.58 -0.79
C LEU A 24 -7.41 -2.98 -1.86
N ALA A 25 -7.94 -2.64 -3.03
CA ALA A 25 -7.18 -2.02 -4.11
C ALA A 25 -6.67 -0.63 -3.74
N GLU A 26 -7.44 0.17 -3.01
CA GLU A 26 -7.00 1.47 -2.50
C GLU A 26 -5.83 1.31 -1.51
N TYR A 27 -5.95 0.40 -0.54
CA TYR A 27 -4.85 0.10 0.39
C TYR A 27 -3.61 -0.46 -0.32
N ALA A 28 -3.80 -1.33 -1.32
CA ALA A 28 -2.71 -1.88 -2.11
C ALA A 28 -1.97 -0.79 -2.89
N ASN A 29 -2.69 0.18 -3.46
CA ASN A 29 -2.08 1.31 -4.17
C ASN A 29 -1.24 2.18 -3.24
N ILE A 30 -1.72 2.46 -2.02
CA ILE A 30 -0.96 3.23 -1.02
C ILE A 30 0.34 2.50 -0.65
N LEU A 31 0.27 1.19 -0.37
CA LEU A 31 1.46 0.39 -0.08
C LEU A 31 2.42 0.32 -1.28
N LEU A 32 1.91 0.23 -2.50
CA LEU A 32 2.71 0.20 -3.72
C LEU A 32 3.48 1.51 -3.93
N ILE A 33 2.81 2.66 -3.76
CA ILE A 33 3.46 3.97 -3.92
C ILE A 33 4.54 4.17 -2.83
N ASN A 34 4.27 3.74 -1.60
CA ASN A 34 5.24 3.84 -0.50
C ASN A 34 6.45 2.91 -0.70
N THR A 35 6.24 1.68 -1.16
CA THR A 35 7.34 0.76 -1.49
C THR A 35 8.16 1.26 -2.67
N LEU A 36 7.54 1.79 -3.73
CA LEU A 36 8.23 2.40 -4.86
C LEU A 36 9.05 3.64 -4.44
N SER A 37 8.48 4.47 -3.57
CA SER A 37 9.17 5.64 -3.04
C SER A 37 10.36 5.23 -2.17
N ALA A 38 10.22 4.18 -1.36
CA ALA A 38 11.31 3.63 -0.56
C ALA A 38 12.42 3.03 -1.43
N THR A 39 12.11 2.34 -2.53
CA THR A 39 13.13 1.81 -3.44
C THR A 39 13.87 2.92 -4.20
N LEU A 40 13.16 3.94 -4.70
CA LEU A 40 13.74 5.01 -5.51
C LEU A 40 14.53 6.03 -4.69
N PHE A 41 14.04 6.43 -3.51
CA PHE A 41 14.65 7.53 -2.74
C PHE A 41 15.45 7.06 -1.51
N LEU A 42 15.02 5.99 -0.85
CA LEU A 42 15.68 5.52 0.39
C LEU A 42 16.65 4.36 0.15
N GLY A 43 16.51 3.64 -0.97
CA GLY A 43 17.33 2.51 -1.40
C GLY A 43 17.33 1.32 -0.45
N ALA A 44 17.37 0.08 -0.96
CA ALA A 44 17.76 -1.06 -0.14
C ALA A 44 19.29 -1.09 -0.06
N SER A 45 19.87 -1.26 1.14
CA SER A 45 21.30 -1.62 1.22
C SER A 45 21.44 -3.01 0.61
N HIS A 46 21.87 -3.07 -0.65
CA HIS A 46 21.97 -4.32 -1.40
C HIS A 46 23.20 -5.10 -0.93
N ILE A 47 22.96 -6.08 -0.07
CA ILE A 47 23.94 -7.02 0.47
C ILE A 47 23.72 -8.37 -0.24
N PRO A 48 24.43 -8.66 -1.34
CA PRO A 48 24.19 -9.86 -2.15
C PRO A 48 24.47 -11.17 -1.39
N THR A 49 25.25 -11.11 -0.31
CA THR A 49 25.55 -12.27 0.54
C THR A 49 24.39 -12.68 1.45
N PHE A 50 23.46 -11.76 1.73
CA PHE A 50 22.30 -12.00 2.61
C PHE A 50 21.07 -11.29 2.06
N PRO A 51 20.35 -11.90 1.08
CA PRO A 51 19.19 -11.27 0.45
C PRO A 51 18.06 -10.98 1.46
N GLU A 52 17.92 -11.80 2.51
CA GLU A 52 16.95 -11.60 3.59
C GLU A 52 17.14 -10.26 4.31
N LEU A 53 18.39 -9.88 4.58
CA LEU A 53 18.71 -8.62 5.24
C LEU A 53 18.35 -7.42 4.35
N THR A 54 18.53 -7.57 3.04
CA THR A 54 18.15 -6.53 2.05
C THR A 54 16.64 -6.34 2.02
N ALA A 55 15.88 -7.44 2.06
CA ALA A 55 14.42 -7.42 2.10
C ALA A 55 13.90 -6.80 3.40
N ILE A 56 14.46 -7.19 4.56
CA ILE A 56 14.08 -6.63 5.87
C ILE A 56 14.32 -5.12 5.89
N ASN A 57 15.47 -4.64 5.42
CA ASN A 57 15.79 -3.21 5.37
C ASN A 57 14.85 -2.43 4.44
N LEU A 58 14.44 -3.02 3.32
CA LEU A 58 13.47 -2.40 2.42
C LEU A 58 12.08 -2.34 3.06
N ILE A 59 11.63 -3.43 3.68
CA ILE A 59 10.32 -3.53 4.32
C ILE A 59 10.22 -2.56 5.51
N THR A 60 11.26 -2.45 6.34
CA THR A 60 11.25 -1.50 7.47
C THR A 60 11.17 -0.05 6.99
N LYS A 61 11.90 0.32 5.93
CA LYS A 61 11.83 1.66 5.31
C LYS A 61 10.45 1.94 4.71
N ALA A 62 9.89 0.98 3.97
CA ALA A 62 8.56 1.12 3.38
C ALA A 62 7.46 1.20 4.45
N ALA A 63 7.56 0.41 5.53
CA ALA A 63 6.62 0.44 6.64
C ALA A 63 6.67 1.78 7.39
N LEU A 64 7.86 2.30 7.66
CA LEU A 64 8.04 3.61 8.29
C LEU A 64 7.45 4.73 7.42
N LEU A 65 7.65 4.66 6.09
CA LEU A 65 7.04 5.59 5.15
C LEU A 65 5.51 5.48 5.15
N SER A 66 4.96 4.25 5.18
CA SER A 66 3.51 4.05 5.19
C SER A 66 2.83 4.55 6.45
N ILE A 67 3.49 4.49 7.62
CA ILE A 67 2.94 5.04 8.88
C ILE A 67 2.82 6.57 8.82
N LEU A 68 3.64 7.24 8.00
CA LEU A 68 3.62 8.70 7.87
C LEU A 68 2.58 9.20 6.87
N PHE A 69 2.21 8.37 5.88
CA PHE A 69 1.29 8.72 4.80
C PHE A 69 -0.11 8.07 4.91
N LEU A 70 -0.31 7.13 5.83
CA LEU A 70 -1.59 6.50 6.17
C LEU A 70 -2.21 7.16 7.41
#